data_AF-A0A8S9HJU3-F1
#
_entry.id   AF-A0A8S9HJU3-F1
#
_cell.length_a   1.000
_cell.length_b   1.000
_cell.length_c   1.000
_cell.angle_alpha   90.00
_cell.angle_beta   90.00
_cell.angle_gamma   90.00
#
_symmetry.space_group_name_H-M   'P 1'
#
loop_
_entity.id
_entity.type
_entity.pdbx_description
1 polymer ?
#
loop_
_entity_poly.entity_id
_entity_poly.type
_entity_poly.pdbx_seq_one_letter_code
_entity_poly.pdbx_strand_id
1 'polypeptide(L)'
;MIDGSWTSTTQFSGCGWVWVDSVGKVQLTGTRNYIRRESTMHLEVEALRWAMESMLQHSTCQTFRMDCKDLIAMIKEPHTWPSFAT
;
A
#
# COMPACT_ATOMS: atom_id res chain seq x y z
N MET A 1 2.83 4.55 7.04
CA MET A 1 3.77 3.92 6.08
C MET A 1 3.14 2.64 5.62
N ILE A 2 3.23 2.33 4.33
CA ILE A 2 2.69 1.14 3.68
C ILE A 2 3.84 0.51 2.90
N ASP A 3 3.96 -0.82 2.95
CA ASP A 3 5.05 -1.55 2.32
C ASP A 3 4.61 -2.98 1.96
N GLY A 4 5.02 -3.48 0.80
CA GLY A 4 4.81 -4.81 0.28
C GLY A 4 6.09 -5.65 0.26
N SER A 5 6.04 -6.87 0.79
CA SER A 5 7.15 -7.82 0.74
C SER A 5 6.88 -8.93 -0.27
N TRP A 6 7.67 -8.94 -1.33
CA TRP A 6 7.60 -9.95 -2.40
C TRP A 6 8.91 -10.71 -2.56
N THR A 7 8.84 -12.00 -2.84
CA THR A 7 9.98 -12.76 -3.34
C THR A 7 9.54 -13.73 -4.46
N SER A 8 10.43 -14.03 -5.40
CA SER A 8 10.14 -14.95 -6.51
C SER A 8 10.02 -16.41 -6.07
N THR A 9 10.59 -16.76 -4.92
CA THR A 9 10.76 -18.15 -4.46
C THR A 9 9.72 -18.59 -3.43
N THR A 10 9.00 -17.66 -2.79
CA THR A 10 8.02 -17.97 -1.74
C THR A 10 6.60 -18.12 -2.27
N GLN A 11 5.82 -19.01 -1.65
CA GLN A 11 4.38 -19.20 -1.96
C GLN A 11 3.50 -18.06 -1.42
N PHE A 12 4.04 -17.25 -0.52
CA PHE A 12 3.32 -16.14 0.09
C PHE A 12 4.07 -14.84 -0.12
N SER A 13 3.29 -13.77 -0.08
CA SER A 13 3.75 -12.40 -0.11
C SER A 13 3.16 -11.65 1.08
N GLY A 14 3.94 -10.80 1.72
CA GLY A 14 3.51 -10.02 2.87
C GLY A 14 3.12 -8.60 2.46
N CYS A 15 2.26 -7.96 3.24
CA CYS A 15 2.11 -6.52 3.23
C CYS A 15 1.89 -5.99 4.64
N GLY A 16 2.36 -4.77 4.88
CA GLY A 16 2.22 -4.09 6.14
C GLY A 16 1.81 -2.64 5.96
N TRP A 17 1.11 -2.11 6.94
CA TRP A 17 0.92 -0.68 7.09
C TRP A 17 0.93 -0.26 8.55
N VAL A 18 1.34 0.98 8.78
CA VAL A 18 1.35 1.62 10.09
C VAL A 18 0.76 3.02 9.98
N TRP A 19 -0.18 3.31 10.86
CA TRP A 19 -0.72 4.64 11.10
C TRP A 19 0.00 5.30 12.27
N VAL A 20 0.55 6.48 11.98
CA VAL A 20 1.20 7.35 12.95
C VAL A 20 0.41 8.65 13.00
N ASP A 21 0.10 9.13 14.19
CA ASP A 21 -0.59 10.41 14.38
C ASP A 21 0.33 11.62 14.16
N SER A 22 -0.22 12.83 14.35
CA SER A 22 0.51 14.08 14.16
C SER A 22 1.66 14.28 15.16
N VAL A 23 1.65 13.59 16.30
CA VAL A 23 2.71 13.67 17.33
C VAL A 23 3.74 12.55 17.19
N GLY A 24 3.64 11.73 16.13
CA GLY A 24 4.60 10.67 15.85
C GLY A 24 4.32 9.36 16.60
N LYS A 25 3.16 9.23 17.25
CA LYS A 25 2.78 8.00 17.97
C LYS A 25 2.09 7.03 17.03
N VAL A 26 2.52 5.77 17.06
CA VAL A 26 1.84 4.68 16.35
C VAL A 26 0.48 4.44 17.00
N GLN A 27 -0.57 4.53 16.20
CA GLN A 27 -1.95 4.32 16.65
C GLN A 27 -2.46 2.95 16.24
N LEU A 28 -2.13 2.52 15.02
CA LEU A 28 -2.60 1.25 14.47
C LEU A 28 -1.57 0.68 13.50
N THR A 29 -1.48 -0.64 13.45
CA THR A 29 -0.65 -1.37 12.50
C THR A 29 -1.44 -2.54 11.95
N GLY A 30 -1.22 -2.87 10.68
CA GLY A 30 -1.78 -4.05 10.04
C GLY A 30 -0.66 -4.84 9.37
N THR A 31 -0.65 -6.16 9.56
CA THR A 31 0.14 -7.10 8.78
C THR A 31 -0.76 -8.14 8.14
N ARG A 32 -0.55 -8.45 6.87
CA ARG A 32 -1.33 -9.47 6.14
C ARG A 32 -0.45 -10.24 5.19
N ASN A 33 -0.77 -11.51 5.00
CA ASN A 33 -0.17 -12.36 3.97
C ASN A 33 -1.18 -12.61 2.86
N TYR A 34 -0.70 -12.59 1.62
CA TYR A 34 -1.41 -13.01 0.42
C TYR A 34 -0.75 -14.27 -0.15
N ILE A 35 -1.55 -15.11 -0.81
CA ILE A 35 -1.00 -16.10 -1.75
C ILE A 35 -0.20 -15.33 -2.80
N ARG A 36 0.98 -15.86 -3.20
CA ARG A 36 1.97 -15.17 -4.04
C ARG A 36 1.30 -14.38 -5.17
N ARG A 37 1.52 -13.07 -5.18
CA ARG A 37 1.07 -12.18 -6.27
C ARG A 37 2.08 -12.16 -7.40
N GLU A 38 1.62 -11.79 -8.59
CA GLU A 38 2.40 -11.84 -9.83
C GLU A 38 3.61 -10.89 -9.83
N SER A 39 3.58 -9.82 -9.04
CA SER A 39 4.67 -8.84 -8.98
C SER A 39 4.68 -8.07 -7.66
N THR A 40 5.80 -7.38 -7.38
CA THR A 40 5.93 -6.37 -6.32
C THR A 40 4.87 -5.27 -6.44
N MET A 41 4.64 -4.72 -7.64
CA MET A 41 3.66 -3.65 -7.88
C MET A 41 2.23 -4.05 -7.46
N HIS A 42 1.81 -5.28 -7.77
CA HIS A 42 0.52 -5.81 -7.33
C HIS A 42 0.37 -5.84 -5.80
N LEU A 43 1.45 -6.13 -5.06
CA LEU A 43 1.41 -6.07 -3.60
C LEU A 43 1.33 -4.66 -3.07
N GLU A 44 2.06 -3.72 -3.66
CA GLU A 44 2.03 -2.32 -3.27
C GLU A 44 0.62 -1.73 -3.42
N VAL A 45 -0.07 -2.05 -4.52
CA VAL A 45 -1.46 -1.66 -4.76
C VAL A 45 -2.41 -2.31 -3.74
N GLU A 46 -2.27 -3.61 -3.48
CA GLU A 46 -3.11 -4.31 -2.50
C GLU A 46 -2.86 -3.81 -1.06
N ALA A 47 -1.61 -3.53 -0.71
CA ALA A 47 -1.22 -2.96 0.57
C ALA A 47 -1.83 -1.58 0.77
N LEU A 48 -1.78 -0.73 -0.27
CA LEU A 48 -2.39 0.60 -0.26
C LEU A 48 -3.90 0.52 -0.13
N ARG A 49 -4.56 -0.30 -0.96
CA ARG A 49 -6.01 -0.51 -0.91
C ARG A 49 -6.44 -1.00 0.48
N TRP A 50 -5.75 -1.99 1.02
CA TRP A 50 -6.06 -2.55 2.34
C TRP A 50 -5.83 -1.53 3.46
N ALA A 51 -4.77 -0.72 3.39
CA ALA A 51 -4.55 0.38 4.32
C ALA A 51 -5.67 1.42 4.26
N MET A 52 -6.13 1.79 3.05
CA MET A 52 -7.26 2.71 2.87
C MET A 52 -8.57 2.13 3.45
N GLU A 53 -8.89 0.88 3.15
CA GLU A 53 -10.09 0.19 3.68
C GLU A 53 -10.05 0.10 5.21
N SER A 54 -8.87 -0.18 5.78
CA SER A 54 -8.68 -0.25 7.23
C SER A 54 -8.78 1.14 7.87
N MET A 55 -8.17 2.15 7.27
CA MET A 55 -8.22 3.52 7.79
C MET A 55 -9.63 4.11 7.71
N LEU A 56 -10.41 3.80 6.66
CA LEU A 56 -11.78 4.28 6.51
C LEU A 56 -12.67 3.94 7.71
N GLN A 57 -12.41 2.81 8.38
CA GLN A 57 -13.17 2.38 9.57
C GLN A 57 -12.67 3.01 10.88
N HIS A 58 -11.46 3.57 10.91
CA HIS A 58 -10.76 3.92 12.15
C HIS A 58 -10.26 5.37 12.21
N SER A 59 -10.25 6.10 11.10
CA SER A 59 -9.63 7.42 11.01
C SER A 59 -10.14 8.23 9.82
N THR A 60 -10.03 9.56 9.91
CA THR A 60 -10.17 10.48 8.78
C THR A 60 -8.84 10.73 8.06
N CYS A 61 -7.83 9.88 8.28
CA CYS A 61 -6.49 10.01 7.68
C CYS A 61 -6.57 10.13 6.15
N GLN A 62 -6.01 11.23 5.62
CA GLN A 62 -5.97 11.51 4.18
C GLN A 62 -4.56 11.41 3.59
N THR A 63 -3.55 11.14 4.43
CA THR A 63 -2.14 11.13 4.00
C THR A 63 -1.55 9.74 4.13
N PHE A 64 -1.20 9.17 2.99
CA PHE A 64 -0.54 7.87 2.90
C PHE A 64 0.94 8.07 2.54
N ARG A 65 1.81 7.25 3.13
CA ARG A 65 3.24 7.22 2.84
C ARG A 65 3.61 5.82 2.36
N MET A 66 4.19 5.72 1.18
CA MET A 66 4.83 4.52 0.65
C MET A 66 6.13 4.91 -0.06
N ASP A 67 6.96 3.92 -0.37
CA ASP A 67 8.25 4.10 -1.05
C ASP A 67 8.22 3.73 -2.55
N CYS A 68 7.16 3.06 -3.02
CA CYS A 68 6.95 2.73 -4.43
C CYS A 68 6.72 3.97 -5.31
N LYS A 69 7.79 4.48 -5.94
CA LYS A 69 7.76 5.67 -6.80
C LYS A 69 6.82 5.52 -8.00
N ASP A 70 6.79 4.34 -8.61
CA ASP A 70 5.95 4.08 -9.79
C ASP A 70 4.47 4.16 -9.40
N LEU A 71 4.07 3.56 -8.27
CA LEU A 71 2.69 3.66 -7.80
C LEU A 71 2.32 5.10 -7.42
N ILE A 72 3.23 5.84 -6.78
CA ILE A 72 3.00 7.27 -6.50
C ILE A 72 2.81 8.06 -7.79
N ALA A 73 3.63 7.81 -8.82
CA ALA A 73 3.53 8.48 -10.11
C ALA A 73 2.21 8.14 -10.81
N MET A 74 1.81 6.87 -10.82
CA MET A 74 0.53 6.43 -11.39
C MET A 74 -0.68 7.08 -10.75
N ILE A 75 -0.67 7.26 -9.42
CA ILE A 75 -1.77 7.91 -8.68
C ILE A 75 -1.79 9.42 -8.94
N LYS A 76 -0.62 10.07 -9.02
CA LYS A 76 -0.53 11.53 -9.21
C LYS A 76 -0.75 11.97 -10.66
N GLU A 77 -0.31 11.16 -11.62
CA GLU A 77 -0.31 11.49 -13.04
C GLU A 77 -0.88 10.33 -13.87
N PRO A 78 -2.14 9.91 -13.65
CA PRO A 78 -2.72 8.74 -14.30
C PRO A 78 -2.74 8.86 -15.84
N HIS A 79 -2.81 10.08 -16.38
CA HIS A 79 -2.77 10.34 -17.83
C HIS A 79 -1.43 9.95 -18.49
N THR A 80 -0.34 9.88 -17.73
CA THR A 80 0.98 9.43 -18.23
C THR A 80 1.07 7.91 -18.35
N TRP A 81 0.07 7.19 -17.84
CA TRP A 81 -0.03 5.74 -17.86
C TRP A 81 -1.34 5.33 -18.55
N PRO A 82 -1.33 5.11 -19.89
CA PRO A 82 -2.55 4.89 -20.67
C PRO A 82 -3.44 3.73 -20.17
N SER A 83 -2.87 2.72 -19.51
CA SER A 83 -3.61 1.62 -18.90
C SER A 83 -4.34 1.99 -17.60
N PHE A 84 -4.03 3.16 -17.02
CA PHE A 84 -4.58 3.69 -15.77
C PHE A 84 -5.30 5.04 -15.97
N ALA A 85 -5.26 5.60 -17.17
CA ALA A 85 -6.11 6.72 -17.56
C ALA A 85 -7.57 6.25 -17.54
N THR A 86 -8.40 6.83 -16.67
CA THR A 86 -9.84 6.57 -16.59
C THR A 86 -10.60 7.30 -17.69
#